data_AF-A0A2C9LKN5-F1
#
_entry.id   AF-A0A2C9LKN5-F1
#
_cell.length_a   1.000
_cell.length_b   1.000
_cell.length_c   1.000
_cell.angle_alpha   90.00
_cell.angle_beta   90.00
_cell.angle_gamma   90.00
#
_symmetry.space_group_name_H-M   'P 1'
#
loop_
_entity.id
_entity.type
_entity.pdbx_description
1 polymer ?
#
loop_
_entity_poly.entity_id
_entity_poly.type
_entity_poly.pdbx_seq_one_letter_code
_entity_poly.pdbx_strand_id
1 'polypeptide(L)'
;MHTLFVREHNRIAQEFSRLLSNASEERIFQLTRKVVAAYQQIINYNEYLPEVLGRDAYVKKLVSKRGRTAYNPDVDPSILNEFSTAAFRFGHSTIPEALSFFDRMTKLRYLLHRPTECLEHYDQVLAGLIGVVDKPYRQALKKVDRNFGKNVELLQL
;
A
#
# COMPACT_ATOMS: atom_id res chain seq x y z
N MET A 1 -7.00 -2.22 1.79
CA MET A 1 -5.99 -2.53 0.76
C MET A 1 -6.19 -3.89 0.10
N HIS A 2 -6.16 -5.03 0.82
CA HIS A 2 -6.34 -6.36 0.19
C HIS A 2 -7.61 -6.46 -0.68
N THR A 3 -8.75 -6.00 -0.17
CA THR A 3 -10.02 -5.96 -0.93
C THR A 3 -9.91 -5.13 -2.22
N LEU A 4 -9.15 -4.03 -2.22
CA LEU A 4 -8.91 -3.20 -3.42
C LEU A 4 -8.25 -4.04 -4.52
N PHE A 5 -7.14 -4.71 -4.18
CA PHE A 5 -6.36 -5.48 -5.15
C PHE A 5 -7.10 -6.72 -5.65
N VAL A 6 -7.91 -7.37 -4.80
CA VAL A 6 -8.76 -8.49 -5.23
C VAL A 6 -9.86 -8.01 -6.18
N ARG A 7 -10.53 -6.89 -5.88
CA ARG A 7 -11.53 -6.29 -6.78
C ARG A 7 -10.90 -5.91 -8.12
N GLU A 8 -9.71 -5.30 -8.10
CA GLU A 8 -9.00 -4.91 -9.33
C GLU A 8 -8.52 -6.12 -10.13
N HIS A 9 -8.01 -7.16 -9.47
CA HIS A 9 -7.68 -8.43 -10.11
C HIS A 9 -8.91 -8.99 -10.85
N ASN A 10 -10.05 -9.07 -10.17
CA ASN A 10 -11.26 -9.61 -10.78
C ASN A 10 -11.79 -8.75 -11.93
N ARG A 11 -11.67 -7.41 -11.82
CA ARG A 11 -12.01 -6.50 -12.91
C ARG A 11 -11.15 -6.75 -14.15
N ILE A 12 -9.83 -6.86 -13.99
CA ILE A 12 -8.90 -7.14 -15.10
C ILE A 12 -9.15 -8.54 -15.69
N ALA A 13 -9.39 -9.56 -14.84
CA ALA A 13 -9.69 -10.91 -15.30
C ALA A 13 -10.97 -10.97 -16.16
N GLN A 14 -12.01 -10.20 -15.81
CA GLN A 14 -13.22 -10.07 -16.62
C GLN A 14 -12.92 -9.45 -17.99
N GLU A 15 -12.09 -8.41 -18.05
CA GLU A 15 -11.69 -7.82 -19.34
C GLU A 15 -10.86 -8.79 -20.19
N PHE A 16 -9.93 -9.53 -19.57
CA PHE A 16 -9.17 -10.57 -20.28
C PHE A 16 -10.04 -11.73 -20.76
N SER A 17 -11.06 -12.13 -20.01
CA SER A 17 -12.00 -13.14 -20.48
C SER A 17 -12.77 -12.71 -21.72
N ARG A 18 -13.10 -11.42 -21.84
CA ARG A 18 -13.74 -10.86 -23.05
C ARG A 18 -12.79 -10.74 -24.23
N LEU A 19 -11.56 -10.29 -23.99
CA LEU A 19 -10.56 -10.05 -25.05
C LEU A 19 -9.89 -11.33 -25.54
N LEU A 20 -9.73 -12.34 -24.68
CA LEU A 20 -9.04 -13.60 -24.95
C LEU A 20 -10.03 -14.77 -24.86
N SER A 21 -11.03 -14.78 -25.74
CA SER A 21 -12.17 -15.72 -25.69
C SER A 21 -11.80 -17.21 -25.67
N ASN A 22 -10.60 -17.57 -26.16
CA ASN A 22 -10.13 -18.96 -26.24
C ASN A 22 -9.07 -19.30 -25.18
N ALA A 23 -8.75 -18.37 -24.28
CA ALA A 23 -7.78 -18.63 -23.21
C ALA A 23 -8.43 -19.45 -22.08
N SER A 24 -7.65 -20.36 -21.48
CA SER A 24 -8.07 -21.06 -20.28
C SER A 24 -8.17 -20.13 -19.07
N GLU A 25 -8.95 -20.51 -18.07
CA GLU A 25 -9.08 -19.78 -16.80
C GLU A 25 -7.71 -19.57 -16.12
N GLU A 26 -6.86 -20.60 -16.10
CA GLU A 26 -5.50 -20.52 -15.56
C GLU A 26 -4.66 -19.47 -16.31
N ARG A 27 -4.77 -19.41 -17.64
CA ARG A 27 -4.05 -18.41 -18.43
C ARG A 27 -4.51 -17.00 -18.08
N ILE A 28 -5.82 -16.79 -17.94
CA ILE A 28 -6.39 -15.50 -17.54
C ILE A 28 -5.90 -15.12 -16.14
N PHE A 29 -5.93 -16.07 -15.18
CA PHE A 29 -5.46 -15.84 -13.82
C PHE A 29 -3.99 -15.42 -13.78
N GLN A 30 -3.09 -16.14 -14.44
CA GLN A 30 -1.65 -15.82 -14.42
C GLN A 30 -1.34 -14.49 -15.10
N LEU A 31 -2.02 -14.17 -16.21
CA LEU A 31 -1.86 -12.87 -16.87
C LEU A 31 -2.33 -11.74 -15.97
N THR A 32 -3.50 -11.90 -15.34
CA THR A 32 -4.07 -10.92 -14.41
C THR A 32 -3.14 -10.71 -13.21
N ARG A 33 -2.65 -11.78 -12.60
CA ARG A 33 -1.66 -11.75 -11.51
C ARG A 33 -0.40 -10.99 -11.92
N LYS A 34 0.11 -11.21 -13.14
CA LYS A 34 1.28 -10.50 -13.67
C LYS A 34 1.04 -8.99 -13.77
N VAL A 35 -0.15 -8.56 -14.21
CA VAL A 35 -0.52 -7.14 -14.28
C VAL A 35 -0.63 -6.52 -12.90
N VAL A 36 -1.32 -7.17 -11.95
CA VAL A 36 -1.46 -6.65 -10.58
C VAL A 36 -0.10 -6.57 -9.87
N ALA A 37 0.80 -7.55 -10.08
CA ALA A 37 2.16 -7.47 -9.57
C ALA A 37 2.94 -6.28 -10.16
N ALA A 38 2.75 -5.98 -11.45
CA ALA A 38 3.34 -4.80 -12.07
C ALA A 38 2.78 -3.49 -11.47
N TYR A 39 1.47 -3.41 -11.20
CA TYR A 39 0.88 -2.26 -10.51
C TYR A 39 1.50 -2.04 -9.13
N GLN A 40 1.64 -3.10 -8.34
CA GLN A 40 2.27 -3.00 -7.01
C GLN A 40 3.72 -2.51 -7.11
N GLN A 41 4.49 -2.99 -8.09
CA GLN A 41 5.86 -2.50 -8.31
C GLN A 41 5.88 -1.03 -8.74
N ILE A 42 5.01 -0.61 -9.66
CA ILE A 42 4.94 0.79 -10.10
C ILE A 42 4.58 1.70 -8.92
N ILE A 43 3.52 1.38 -8.18
CA ILE A 43 3.11 2.16 -7.00
C ILE A 43 4.26 2.24 -5.99
N ASN A 44 4.92 1.12 -5.69
CA ASN A 44 6.00 1.11 -4.72
C ASN A 44 7.22 1.92 -5.17
N TYR A 45 7.71 1.72 -6.39
CA TYR A 45 8.95 2.32 -6.86
C TYR A 45 8.79 3.74 -7.40
N ASN A 46 7.65 4.10 -7.98
CA ASN A 46 7.43 5.39 -8.62
C ASN A 46 6.62 6.37 -7.77
N GLU A 47 5.84 5.88 -6.80
CA GLU A 47 4.99 6.74 -5.97
C GLU A 47 5.42 6.67 -4.49
N TYR A 48 5.46 5.48 -3.89
CA TYR A 48 5.73 5.35 -2.46
C TYR A 48 7.19 5.68 -2.07
N LEU A 49 8.18 5.07 -2.73
CA LEU A 49 9.59 5.28 -2.39
C LEU A 49 10.07 6.73 -2.55
N PRO A 50 9.71 7.48 -3.62
CA PRO A 50 10.06 8.89 -3.73
C PRO A 50 9.52 9.75 -2.58
N GLU A 51 8.30 9.48 -2.11
CA GLU A 51 7.67 10.22 -1.02
C GLU A 51 8.30 9.85 0.34
N VAL A 52 8.62 8.57 0.57
CA VAL A 52 9.22 8.10 1.82
C VAL A 52 10.69 8.49 1.96
N LEU A 53 11.48 8.36 0.90
CA LEU A 53 12.92 8.66 0.94
C LEU A 53 13.22 10.14 0.72
N GLY A 54 12.26 10.89 0.17
CA GLY A 54 12.49 12.20 -0.42
C GLY A 54 13.04 12.10 -1.85
N ARG A 55 12.55 12.98 -2.73
CA ARG A 55 12.83 12.94 -4.17
C ARG A 55 14.33 13.00 -4.49
N ASP A 56 15.11 13.79 -3.76
CA ASP A 56 16.55 13.93 -3.98
C ASP A 56 17.31 12.63 -3.70
N ALA A 57 17.01 11.97 -2.58
CA ALA A 57 17.64 10.70 -2.21
C ALA A 57 17.22 9.59 -3.18
N TYR A 58 15.94 9.54 -3.54
CA TYR A 58 15.41 8.61 -4.53
C TYR A 58 16.11 8.74 -5.89
N VAL A 59 16.20 9.96 -6.45
CA VAL A 59 16.86 10.20 -7.74
C VAL A 59 18.34 9.86 -7.68
N LYS A 60 19.03 10.24 -6.60
CA LYS A 60 20.48 10.00 -6.46
C LYS A 60 20.84 8.53 -6.27
N LYS A 61 19.97 7.73 -5.64
CA LYS A 61 20.28 6.36 -5.21
C LYS A 61 19.58 5.27 -6.01
N LEU A 62 18.37 5.51 -6.50
CA LEU A 62 17.50 4.47 -7.06
C LEU A 62 17.16 4.68 -8.54
N VAL A 63 17.25 5.92 -9.03
CA VAL A 63 17.00 6.20 -10.46
C VAL A 63 18.27 5.96 -11.26
N SER A 64 18.17 5.07 -12.26
CA SER A 64 19.22 4.89 -13.25
C SER A 64 19.46 6.19 -14.02
N LYS A 65 20.73 6.58 -14.20
CA LYS A 65 21.12 7.73 -15.03
C LYS A 65 20.63 7.63 -16.48
N ARG A 66 20.27 6.42 -16.95
CA ARG A 66 19.74 6.16 -18.30
C ARG A 66 18.20 6.10 -18.34
N GLY A 67 17.53 6.47 -17.26
CA GLY A 67 16.06 6.48 -17.15
C GLY A 67 15.39 5.10 -17.02
N ARG A 68 16.15 4.00 -17.12
CA ARG A 68 15.66 2.63 -16.89
C ARG A 68 16.70 1.81 -16.15
N THR A 69 16.25 1.04 -15.16
CA THR A 69 17.04 0.00 -14.50
C THR A 69 17.09 -1.24 -15.41
N ALA A 70 18.23 -1.94 -15.39
CA ALA A 70 18.40 -3.20 -16.10
C ALA A 70 18.45 -4.33 -15.07
N TYR A 71 17.88 -5.49 -15.43
CA TYR A 71 18.02 -6.69 -14.61
C TYR A 71 19.51 -7.05 -14.49
N ASN A 72 19.94 -7.33 -13.26
CA ASN A 72 21.28 -7.81 -12.96
C ASN A 72 21.15 -9.14 -12.20
N PRO A 73 21.57 -10.28 -12.80
CA PRO A 73 21.47 -11.59 -12.15
C PRO A 73 22.40 -11.74 -10.93
N ASP A 74 23.41 -10.88 -10.79
CA ASP A 74 24.40 -10.94 -9.71
C ASP A 74 23.96 -10.18 -8.44
N VAL A 75 22.80 -9.53 -8.47
CA VAL A 75 22.25 -8.81 -7.31
C VAL A 75 21.47 -9.78 -6.43
N ASP A 76 21.84 -9.86 -5.15
CA ASP A 76 21.04 -10.56 -4.14
C ASP A 76 19.84 -9.68 -3.71
N PRO A 77 18.59 -10.11 -3.98
CA PRO A 77 17.39 -9.36 -3.61
C PRO A 77 16.91 -9.65 -2.18
N SER A 78 17.68 -10.40 -1.38
CA SER A 78 17.31 -10.75 -0.01
C SER A 78 17.12 -9.52 0.88
N ILE A 79 16.14 -9.58 1.77
CA ILE A 79 15.85 -8.48 2.70
C ILE A 79 16.92 -8.44 3.80
N LEU A 80 17.57 -7.28 3.95
CA LEU A 80 18.52 -7.03 5.02
C LEU A 80 17.83 -7.07 6.39
N ASN A 81 18.50 -7.64 7.40
CA ASN A 81 17.99 -7.70 8.76
C ASN A 81 17.76 -6.29 9.34
N GLU A 82 18.66 -5.35 9.06
CA GLU A 82 18.56 -3.96 9.48
C GLU A 82 17.33 -3.27 8.85
N PHE A 83 16.98 -3.66 7.62
CA PHE A 83 15.80 -3.13 6.96
C PHE A 83 14.52 -3.61 7.66
N SER A 84 14.39 -4.92 7.90
CA SER A 84 13.18 -5.50 8.50
C SER A 84 13.02 -5.16 9.99
N THR A 85 14.11 -5.11 10.74
CA THR A 85 14.08 -4.93 12.21
C THR A 85 14.10 -3.47 12.65
N ALA A 86 14.71 -2.58 11.87
CA ALA A 86 14.88 -1.18 12.25
C ALA A 86 14.30 -0.22 11.22
N ALA A 87 14.83 -0.19 9.99
CA ALA A 87 14.52 0.87 9.04
C ALA A 87 13.02 0.91 8.70
N PHE A 88 12.41 -0.21 8.33
CA PHE A 88 11.02 -0.27 7.89
C PHE A 88 10.00 -0.16 9.05
N ARG A 89 10.46 -0.16 10.31
CA ARG A 89 9.61 0.12 11.47
C ARG A 89 9.25 1.60 11.62
N PHE A 90 9.84 2.51 10.83
CA PHE A 90 9.45 3.93 10.83
C PHE A 90 7.93 4.09 10.64
N GLY A 91 7.29 3.17 9.89
CA GLY A 91 5.85 3.14 9.67
C GLY A 91 5.04 3.16 10.96
N HIS A 92 5.49 2.50 12.03
CA HIS A 92 4.81 2.51 13.34
C HIS A 92 4.67 3.91 13.94
N SER A 93 5.63 4.82 13.69
CA SER A 93 5.53 6.22 14.14
C SER A 93 4.50 7.02 13.32
N THR A 94 4.15 6.57 12.11
CA THR A 94 3.22 7.26 11.20
C THR A 94 1.76 6.90 11.42
N ILE A 95 1.49 5.83 12.19
CA ILE A 95 0.14 5.31 12.43
C ILE A 95 -0.68 6.34 13.23
N PRO A 96 -1.85 6.78 12.73
CA PRO A 96 -2.71 7.72 13.43
C PRO A 96 -3.45 7.06 14.60
N GLU A 97 -3.89 7.86 15.59
CA GLU A 97 -4.66 7.34 16.73
C GLU A 97 -6.09 6.93 16.38
N ALA A 98 -6.63 7.49 15.29
CA ALA A 98 -7.96 7.23 14.76
C ALA A 98 -7.93 7.17 13.23
N LEU A 99 -8.80 6.33 12.68
CA LEU A 99 -9.06 6.21 11.25
C LEU A 99 -10.31 7.02 10.89
N SER A 100 -10.19 7.81 9.83
CA SER A 100 -11.34 8.48 9.21
C SER A 100 -12.15 7.50 8.39
N PHE A 101 -13.40 7.34 8.77
CA PHE A 101 -14.47 6.89 7.91
C PHE A 101 -15.07 8.18 7.34
N PHE A 102 -15.55 8.13 6.11
CA PHE A 102 -16.12 9.29 5.40
C PHE A 102 -17.02 10.21 6.26
N ASP A 103 -17.78 9.64 7.19
CA ASP A 103 -18.73 10.32 8.07
C ASP A 103 -18.29 10.43 9.55
N ARG A 104 -17.27 9.68 10.00
CA ARG A 104 -16.89 9.60 11.42
C ARG A 104 -15.40 9.31 11.63
N MET A 105 -14.85 9.72 12.77
CA MET A 105 -13.52 9.29 13.22
C MET A 105 -13.63 8.13 14.21
N THR A 106 -12.94 7.03 13.94
CA THR A 106 -12.95 5.84 14.81
C THR A 106 -11.56 5.57 15.37
N LYS A 107 -11.42 5.47 16.70
CA LYS A 107 -10.11 5.20 17.33
C LYS A 107 -9.59 3.83 16.88
N LEU A 108 -8.31 3.78 16.51
CA LEU A 108 -7.70 2.60 15.90
C LEU A 108 -7.79 1.36 16.80
N ARG A 109 -7.65 1.54 18.12
CA ARG A 109 -7.76 0.45 19.11
C ARG A 109 -9.09 -0.32 19.07
N TYR A 110 -10.16 0.29 18.54
CA TYR A 110 -11.45 -0.38 18.38
C TYR A 110 -11.59 -1.11 17.03
N LEU A 111 -10.65 -0.90 16.10
CA LEU A 111 -10.61 -1.52 14.78
C LEU A 111 -9.63 -2.70 14.71
N LEU A 112 -8.66 -2.76 15.63
CA LEU A 112 -7.72 -3.89 15.72
C LEU A 112 -8.48 -5.20 15.94
N HIS A 113 -8.17 -6.20 15.11
CA HIS A 113 -8.84 -7.51 15.10
C HIS A 113 -10.38 -7.45 14.90
N ARG A 114 -10.90 -6.36 14.32
CA ARG A 114 -12.32 -6.24 13.92
C ARG A 114 -12.46 -6.14 12.39
N PRO A 115 -12.20 -7.24 11.66
CA PRO A 115 -12.19 -7.21 10.20
C PRO A 115 -13.56 -6.91 9.59
N THR A 116 -14.66 -7.28 10.25
CA THR A 116 -16.03 -7.04 9.77
C THR A 116 -16.36 -5.55 9.68
N GLU A 117 -16.00 -4.77 10.71
CA GLU A 117 -16.24 -3.32 10.74
C GLU A 117 -15.62 -2.63 9.51
N CYS A 118 -14.37 -2.96 9.19
CA CYS A 118 -13.65 -2.41 8.05
C CYS A 118 -14.17 -2.94 6.70
N LEU A 119 -14.70 -4.17 6.66
CA LEU A 119 -15.20 -4.78 5.44
C LEU A 119 -16.59 -4.27 5.06
N GLU A 120 -17.50 -4.20 6.03
CA GLU A 120 -18.87 -3.71 5.83
C GLU A 120 -18.89 -2.21 5.45
N HIS A 121 -17.93 -1.45 5.96
CA HIS A 121 -17.80 -0.01 5.69
C HIS A 121 -16.63 0.31 4.74
N TYR A 122 -16.21 -0.65 3.92
CA TYR A 122 -15.00 -0.52 3.09
C TYR A 122 -14.95 0.78 2.26
N ASP A 123 -16.06 1.14 1.62
CA ASP A 123 -16.12 2.34 0.77
C ASP A 123 -16.03 3.63 1.60
N GLN A 124 -16.58 3.65 2.82
CA GLN A 124 -16.44 4.78 3.75
C GLN A 124 -15.01 4.93 4.25
N VAL A 125 -14.35 3.81 4.57
CA VAL A 125 -12.93 3.80 4.96
C VAL A 125 -12.06 4.30 3.82
N LEU A 126 -12.29 3.80 2.60
CA LEU A 126 -11.54 4.23 1.42
C LEU A 126 -11.74 5.72 1.15
N ALA A 127 -12.98 6.22 1.20
CA ALA A 127 -13.30 7.62 1.00
C ALA A 127 -12.67 8.53 2.08
N GLY A 128 -12.63 8.08 3.34
CA GLY A 128 -11.95 8.79 4.42
C GLY A 128 -10.43 8.84 4.25
N LEU A 129 -9.83 7.76 3.74
CA LEU A 129 -8.38 7.67 3.45
C LEU A 129 -7.95 8.57 2.28
N ILE A 130 -8.70 8.56 1.17
CA ILE A 130 -8.34 9.33 -0.02
C ILE A 130 -8.78 10.80 0.05
N GLY A 131 -9.62 11.14 1.03
CA GLY A 131 -10.03 12.53 1.29
C GLY A 131 -10.89 13.13 0.17
N VAL A 132 -11.87 12.38 -0.36
CA VAL A 132 -12.67 12.76 -1.55
C VAL A 132 -13.44 14.10 -1.41
N VAL A 133 -13.49 14.74 -0.24
CA VAL A 133 -14.29 15.96 -0.06
C VAL A 133 -13.61 16.94 0.89
N ASP A 134 -13.66 18.22 0.53
CA ASP A 134 -13.26 19.39 1.32
C ASP A 134 -14.04 19.42 2.65
N LYS A 135 -13.55 18.73 3.68
CA LYS A 135 -14.26 18.46 4.94
C LYS A 135 -13.32 18.29 6.14
N PRO A 136 -13.82 18.48 7.39
CA PRO A 136 -12.99 18.54 8.60
C PRO A 136 -12.26 17.25 9.02
N TYR A 137 -12.46 16.12 8.31
CA TYR A 137 -11.98 14.79 8.71
C TYR A 137 -10.98 14.17 7.72
N ARG A 138 -10.10 14.98 7.13
CA ARG A 138 -9.02 14.50 6.27
C ARG A 138 -8.06 13.63 7.09
N GLN A 139 -7.83 12.40 6.65
CA GLN A 139 -6.83 11.55 7.29
C GLN A 139 -5.42 12.13 7.06
N ALA A 140 -4.78 12.56 8.15
CA ALA A 140 -3.37 12.88 8.15
C ALA A 140 -2.56 11.73 8.75
N LEU A 141 -1.36 11.50 8.23
CA LEU A 141 -0.37 10.64 8.87
C LEU A 141 0.27 11.40 10.03
N LYS A 142 0.69 10.66 11.06
CA LYS A 142 1.53 11.24 12.11
C LYS A 142 2.93 11.48 11.56
N LYS A 143 3.58 12.56 12.01
CA LYS A 143 4.98 12.84 11.69
C LYS A 143 5.87 11.68 12.17
N VAL A 144 6.86 11.31 11.37
CA VAL A 144 7.91 10.38 11.79
C VAL A 144 8.76 11.06 12.88
N ASP A 145 8.72 10.53 14.10
CA ASP A 145 9.52 10.98 15.23
C ASP A 145 9.82 9.81 16.18
N ARG A 146 10.44 10.11 17.34
CA ARG A 146 10.76 9.10 18.37
C ARG A 146 9.53 8.63 19.15
N ASN A 147 8.35 9.20 18.92
CA ASN A 147 7.15 8.97 19.70
C ASN A 147 6.16 8.10 18.92
N PHE A 148 5.76 6.98 19.50
CA PHE A 148 4.67 6.20 18.95
C PHE A 148 3.31 6.84 19.26
N GLY A 149 2.28 6.54 18.46
CA GLY A 149 0.90 6.83 18.87
C GLY A 149 0.52 5.93 20.06
N LYS A 150 -0.33 6.41 20.97
CA LYS A 150 -0.70 5.66 22.19
C LYS A 150 -1.28 4.26 21.93
N ASN A 151 -1.77 4.01 20.72
CA ASN A 151 -2.37 2.74 20.32
C ASN A 151 -1.40 1.82 19.54
N VAL A 152 -0.17 2.26 19.28
CA VAL A 152 0.84 1.51 18.51
C VAL A 152 1.66 0.57 19.40
N GLU A 153 1.76 0.85 20.69
CA GLU A 153 2.35 -0.07 21.68
C GLU A 153 1.65 -1.43 21.67
N LEU A 154 0.36 -1.47 21.33
CA LEU A 154 -0.44 -2.69 21.18
C LEU A 154 -0.06 -3.54 19.95
N LEU A 155 0.73 -2.99 19.01
CA LEU A 155 1.17 -3.65 17.77
C LEU A 155 2.61 -4.17 17.84
N GLN A 156 3.29 -4.05 18.99
CA GLN A 156 4.69 -4.43 19.18
C GLN A 156 4.90 -5.82 19.82
N LEU A 157 3.84 -6.62 19.98
CA LEU A 157 3.88 -8.03 20.39
C LEU A 157 3.75 -8.94 19.17
#